data_AF-A0A8J6VKX3-F1
#
_entry.id   AF-A0A8J6VKX3-F1
#
_cell.length_a   1.000
_cell.length_b   1.000
_cell.length_c   1.000
_cell.angle_alpha   90.00
_cell.angle_beta   90.00
_cell.angle_gamma   90.00
#
_symmetry.space_group_name_H-M   'P 1'
#
loop_
_entity.id
_entity.type
_entity.pdbx_description
1 polymer ?
#
loop_
_entity_poly.entity_id
_entity_poly.type
_entity_poly.pdbx_seq_one_letter_code
_entity_poly.pdbx_strand_id
1 'polypeptide(L)'
;MISPDNSLTSGTIDQQIANTETQISQLVIRLENAKRDVQEWVDANSSLSLSAAKARAETQSLGRGLGGVLLGSGYRASCRRAAASANAGIARKVAAKRAEIKQGKQNAQEVVRQVQFQISLLKDELKTLKSQRKSLSPTKKSNQTVQTASRSLVLLEKLSEAYQMGLLTQEEYEEKRKKIVDEI
;
A
#
# COMPACT_ATOMS: atom_id res chain seq x y z
N MET A 1 -33.45 -1.95 -29.82
CA MET A 1 -32.26 -1.36 -29.17
C MET A 1 -32.25 -1.85 -27.73
N ILE A 2 -31.37 -2.79 -27.41
CA ILE A 2 -31.25 -3.36 -26.06
C ILE A 2 -30.24 -2.49 -25.33
N SER A 3 -30.69 -1.69 -24.37
CA SER A 3 -29.82 -1.02 -23.41
C SER A 3 -29.08 -2.11 -22.61
N PRO A 4 -27.74 -2.10 -22.52
CA PRO A 4 -27.07 -3.02 -21.62
C PRO A 4 -27.36 -2.56 -20.18
N ASP A 5 -28.15 -3.35 -19.46
CA ASP A 5 -28.28 -3.29 -18.00
C ASP A 5 -26.90 -3.51 -17.39
N ASN A 6 -26.14 -2.44 -17.25
CA ASN A 6 -24.82 -2.43 -16.61
C ASN A 6 -24.99 -2.36 -15.09
N SER A 7 -25.89 -3.20 -14.55
CA SER A 7 -26.08 -3.32 -13.11
C SER A 7 -24.88 -4.09 -12.54
N LEU A 8 -23.96 -3.36 -11.92
CA LEU A 8 -22.87 -3.92 -11.13
C LEU A 8 -23.46 -4.85 -10.07
N THR A 9 -23.44 -6.15 -10.32
CA THR A 9 -23.92 -7.13 -9.35
C THR A 9 -22.97 -7.19 -8.17
N SER A 10 -23.46 -7.56 -6.98
CA SER A 10 -22.63 -7.74 -5.79
C SER A 10 -21.45 -8.71 -6.02
N GLY A 11 -21.64 -9.71 -6.90
CA GLY A 11 -20.57 -10.65 -7.27
C GLY A 11 -19.45 -10.00 -8.10
N THR A 12 -19.80 -9.07 -8.99
CA THR A 12 -18.82 -8.33 -9.81
C THR A 12 -17.94 -7.42 -8.94
N ILE A 13 -18.51 -6.77 -7.93
CA ILE A 13 -17.77 -5.89 -7.01
C ILE A 13 -16.86 -6.70 -6.08
N ASP A 14 -17.32 -7.86 -5.61
CA ASP A 14 -16.49 -8.75 -4.78
C ASP A 14 -15.26 -9.27 -5.55
N GLN A 15 -15.43 -9.60 -6.85
CA GLN A 15 -14.32 -9.94 -7.74
C GLN A 15 -13.34 -8.76 -7.91
N GLN A 16 -13.86 -7.54 -8.11
CA GLN A 16 -13.03 -6.34 -8.26
C GLN A 16 -12.25 -6.01 -6.99
N ILE A 17 -12.86 -6.17 -5.81
CA ILE A 17 -12.18 -6.00 -4.52
C ILE A 17 -11.03 -6.99 -4.39
N ALA A 18 -11.27 -8.28 -4.63
CA ALA A 18 -10.24 -9.32 -4.54
C ALA A 18 -9.08 -9.09 -5.51
N ASN A 19 -9.38 -8.68 -6.74
CA ASN A 19 -8.38 -8.31 -7.74
C ASN A 19 -7.54 -7.11 -7.29
N THR A 20 -8.18 -6.07 -6.76
CA THR A 20 -7.50 -4.85 -6.27
C THR A 20 -6.61 -5.16 -5.06
N GLU A 21 -7.08 -6.00 -4.12
CA GLU A 21 -6.29 -6.48 -2.98
C GLU A 21 -5.05 -7.27 -3.41
N THR A 22 -5.20 -8.10 -4.45
CA THR A 22 -4.08 -8.85 -5.03
C THR A 22 -3.05 -7.92 -5.67
N GLN A 23 -3.50 -6.93 -6.46
CA GLN A 23 -2.62 -5.94 -7.09
C GLN A 23 -1.86 -5.10 -6.05
N ILE A 24 -2.54 -4.65 -4.98
CA ILE A 24 -1.90 -3.95 -3.86
C ILE A 24 -0.81 -4.84 -3.24
N SER A 25 -1.10 -6.11 -3.00
CA SER A 25 -0.13 -7.06 -2.41
C SER A 25 1.11 -7.21 -3.29
N GLN A 26 0.95 -7.33 -4.60
CA GLN A 26 2.06 -7.39 -5.56
C GLN A 26 2.88 -6.09 -5.57
N LEU A 27 2.23 -4.93 -5.53
CA LEU A 27 2.92 -3.65 -5.49
C LEU A 27 3.67 -3.43 -4.17
N VAL A 28 3.17 -3.95 -3.04
CA VAL A 28 3.89 -3.90 -1.77
C VAL A 28 5.19 -4.71 -1.85
N ILE A 29 5.17 -5.91 -2.45
CA ILE A 29 6.39 -6.69 -2.68
C ILE A 29 7.37 -5.91 -3.57
N ARG A 30 6.87 -5.32 -4.66
CA ARG A 30 7.67 -4.49 -5.56
C ARG A 30 8.26 -3.27 -4.85
N LEU A 31 7.52 -2.65 -3.94
CA LEU A 31 7.98 -1.52 -3.14
C LEU A 31 9.15 -1.92 -2.24
N GLU A 32 9.06 -3.06 -1.57
CA GLU A 32 10.13 -3.56 -0.70
C GLU A 32 11.39 -3.89 -1.51
N ASN A 33 11.25 -4.47 -2.70
CA ASN A 33 12.38 -4.68 -3.61
C ASN A 33 13.01 -3.35 -4.03
N ALA A 34 12.21 -2.36 -4.45
CA ALA A 34 12.73 -1.05 -4.85
C ALA A 34 13.43 -0.30 -3.70
N LYS A 35 12.95 -0.46 -2.46
CA LYS A 35 13.65 0.06 -1.27
C LYS A 35 14.99 -0.63 -1.04
N ARG A 36 15.06 -1.94 -1.27
CA ARG A 36 16.32 -2.70 -1.19
C ARG A 36 17.32 -2.18 -2.23
N ASP A 37 16.89 -1.92 -3.46
CA ASP A 37 17.74 -1.35 -4.50
C ASP A 37 18.32 0.02 -4.07
N VAL A 38 17.50 0.88 -3.46
CA VAL A 38 17.98 2.16 -2.90
C VAL A 38 19.05 1.94 -1.83
N GLN A 39 18.87 0.93 -0.97
CA GLN A 39 19.84 0.59 0.07
C GLN A 39 21.15 0.08 -0.54
N GLU A 40 21.09 -0.77 -1.57
CA GLU A 40 22.28 -1.26 -2.27
C GLU A 40 23.11 -0.10 -2.85
N TRP A 41 22.47 0.94 -3.39
CA TRP A 41 23.18 2.14 -3.84
C TRP A 41 23.82 2.94 -2.70
N VAL A 42 23.18 2.98 -1.52
CA VAL A 42 23.76 3.60 -0.33
C VAL A 42 25.00 2.84 0.13
N ASP A 43 24.93 1.51 0.15
CA ASP A 43 26.02 0.63 0.55
C ASP A 43 27.18 0.67 -0.47
N ALA A 44 26.86 0.73 -1.77
CA ALA A 44 27.86 0.90 -2.82
C ALA A 44 28.63 2.22 -2.65
N ASN A 45 27.97 3.31 -2.26
CA ASN A 45 28.63 4.60 -2.01
C ASN A 45 29.56 4.56 -0.78
N SER A 46 29.15 3.85 0.28
CA SER A 46 29.96 3.69 1.49
C SER A 46 31.21 2.84 1.19
N SER A 47 31.02 1.71 0.51
CA SER A 47 32.09 0.81 0.08
C SER A 47 33.08 1.49 -0.87
N LEU A 48 32.58 2.28 -1.83
CA LEU A 48 33.44 3.07 -2.72
C LEU A 48 34.30 4.07 -1.94
N SER A 49 33.74 4.70 -0.91
CA SER A 49 34.47 5.68 -0.09
C SER A 49 35.58 5.01 0.73
N LEU A 50 35.30 3.82 1.29
CA LEU A 50 36.29 3.03 2.02
C LEU A 50 37.40 2.50 1.11
N SER A 51 37.03 1.94 -0.05
CA SER A 51 37.99 1.47 -1.07
C SER A 51 38.89 2.61 -1.56
N ALA A 52 38.32 3.79 -1.81
CA ALA A 52 39.08 4.97 -2.21
C ALA A 52 40.03 5.45 -1.10
N ALA A 53 39.62 5.39 0.17
CA ALA A 53 40.48 5.74 1.29
C ALA A 53 41.67 4.78 1.40
N LYS A 54 41.42 3.47 1.29
CA LYS A 54 42.47 2.44 1.31
C LYS A 54 43.49 2.63 0.17
N ALA A 55 43.02 2.84 -1.06
CA ALA A 55 43.88 3.07 -2.21
C ALA A 55 44.74 4.36 -2.08
N ARG A 56 44.19 5.42 -1.49
CA ARG A 56 44.97 6.64 -1.19
C ARG A 56 46.01 6.41 -0.09
N ALA A 57 45.70 5.61 0.93
CA ALA A 57 46.64 5.28 1.98
C ALA A 57 47.83 4.47 1.45
N GLU A 58 47.57 3.48 0.58
CA GLU A 58 48.61 2.66 -0.08
C GLU A 58 49.56 3.48 -0.95
N THR A 59 49.04 4.50 -1.66
CA THR A 59 49.90 5.37 -2.48
C THR A 59 50.72 6.36 -1.66
N GLN A 60 50.26 6.74 -0.46
CA GLN A 60 50.95 7.69 0.42
C GLN A 60 52.11 7.07 1.22
N SER A 61 52.12 5.74 1.40
CA SER A 61 53.21 5.06 2.10
C SER A 61 54.48 4.92 1.26
N LEU A 62 54.38 5.08 -0.08
CA LEU A 62 55.51 4.97 -1.00
C LEU A 62 56.54 6.09 -0.79
N GLY A 63 57.81 5.70 -0.58
CA GLY A 63 58.93 6.61 -0.39
C GLY A 63 59.10 7.14 1.04
N ARG A 64 58.25 6.72 1.99
CA ARG A 64 58.43 6.94 3.43
C ARG A 64 59.07 5.68 4.05
N GLY A 65 60.14 5.84 4.84
CA GLY A 65 60.85 4.74 5.50
C GLY A 65 62.27 4.49 4.96
N LEU A 66 62.82 3.31 5.24
CA LEU A 66 64.22 2.93 4.97
C LEU A 66 64.67 3.22 3.53
N GLY A 67 63.86 2.86 2.53
CA GLY A 67 64.19 3.15 1.12
C GLY A 67 64.27 4.65 0.80
N GLY A 68 63.47 5.48 1.48
CA GLY A 68 63.56 6.94 1.37
C GLY A 68 64.78 7.54 2.08
N VAL A 69 65.27 6.89 3.15
CA VAL A 69 66.50 7.26 3.85
C VAL A 69 67.72 6.90 3.00
N LEU A 70 67.73 5.71 2.42
CA LEU A 70 68.84 5.17 1.63
C LEU A 70 68.99 5.83 0.26
N LEU A 71 67.87 6.12 -0.44
CA LEU A 71 67.89 6.64 -1.82
C LEU A 71 67.78 8.17 -1.91
N GLY A 72 67.73 8.86 -0.76
CA GLY A 72 67.82 10.32 -0.68
C GLY A 72 66.59 11.10 -1.15
N SER A 73 66.75 12.42 -1.26
CA SER A 73 65.66 13.39 -1.48
C SER A 73 65.01 13.30 -2.86
N GLY A 74 65.78 12.99 -3.91
CA GLY A 74 65.30 12.85 -5.28
C GLY A 74 64.32 11.67 -5.43
N TYR A 75 64.65 10.52 -4.84
CA TYR A 75 63.75 9.36 -4.79
C TYR A 75 62.45 9.70 -4.07
N ARG A 76 62.53 10.33 -2.88
CA ARG A 76 61.33 10.79 -2.15
C ARG A 76 60.48 11.76 -2.96
N ALA A 77 61.09 12.67 -3.72
CA ALA A 77 60.38 13.59 -4.60
C ALA A 77 59.67 12.86 -5.75
N SER A 78 60.34 11.88 -6.38
CA SER A 78 59.75 11.04 -7.42
C SER A 78 58.54 10.24 -6.91
N CYS A 79 58.67 9.56 -5.76
CA CYS A 79 57.56 8.82 -5.14
C CYS A 79 56.36 9.72 -4.83
N ARG A 80 56.58 10.94 -4.33
CA ARG A 80 55.50 11.91 -4.08
C ARG A 80 54.79 12.33 -5.37
N ARG A 81 55.52 12.57 -6.46
CA ARG A 81 54.92 12.89 -7.77
C ARG A 81 54.10 11.72 -8.30
N ALA A 82 54.62 10.49 -8.21
CA ALA A 82 53.90 9.28 -8.60
C ALA A 82 52.62 9.10 -7.76
N ALA A 83 52.70 9.27 -6.44
CA ALA A 83 51.55 9.19 -5.53
C ALA A 83 50.50 10.28 -5.84
N ALA A 84 50.92 11.51 -6.14
CA ALA A 84 50.01 12.59 -6.53
C ALA A 84 49.26 12.26 -7.83
N SER A 85 49.97 11.75 -8.85
CA SER A 85 49.36 11.31 -10.11
C SER A 85 48.38 10.15 -9.91
N ALA A 86 48.78 9.13 -9.13
CA ALA A 86 47.92 8.00 -8.80
C ALA A 86 46.65 8.45 -8.05
N ASN A 87 46.80 9.35 -7.07
CA ASN A 87 45.68 9.90 -6.31
C ASN A 87 44.73 10.75 -7.17
N ALA A 88 45.25 11.49 -8.15
CA ALA A 88 44.43 12.20 -9.13
C ALA A 88 43.62 11.19 -9.99
N GLY A 89 44.25 10.08 -10.42
CA GLY A 89 43.57 9.00 -11.12
C GLY A 89 42.46 8.35 -10.30
N ILE A 90 42.74 8.04 -9.02
CA ILE A 90 41.74 7.51 -8.07
C ILE A 90 40.58 8.50 -7.90
N ALA A 91 40.87 9.79 -7.73
CA ALA A 91 39.84 10.82 -7.57
C ALA A 91 38.90 10.89 -8.78
N ARG A 92 39.42 10.83 -10.01
CA ARG A 92 38.59 10.79 -11.23
C ARG A 92 37.70 9.55 -11.28
N LYS A 93 38.27 8.36 -11.00
CA LYS A 93 37.50 7.10 -10.98
C LYS A 93 36.38 7.13 -9.92
N VAL A 94 36.67 7.66 -8.73
CA VAL A 94 35.69 7.81 -7.65
C VAL A 94 34.60 8.80 -8.04
N ALA A 95 34.96 9.92 -8.65
CA ALA A 95 33.98 10.91 -9.11
C ALA A 95 33.02 10.32 -10.15
N ALA A 96 33.54 9.60 -11.15
CA ALA A 96 32.72 8.91 -12.16
C ALA A 96 31.77 7.89 -11.52
N LYS A 97 32.28 6.99 -10.67
CA LYS A 97 31.44 5.99 -9.97
C LYS A 97 30.41 6.64 -9.04
N ARG A 98 30.74 7.76 -8.36
CA ARG A 98 29.78 8.49 -7.54
C ARG A 98 28.66 9.11 -8.37
N ALA A 99 28.94 9.56 -9.59
CA ALA A 99 27.92 10.06 -10.50
C ALA A 99 26.96 8.93 -10.89
N GLU A 100 27.49 7.76 -11.27
CA GLU A 100 26.68 6.57 -11.57
C GLU A 100 25.81 6.15 -10.37
N ILE A 101 26.40 6.04 -9.17
CA ILE A 101 25.66 5.69 -7.96
C ILE A 101 24.57 6.71 -7.64
N LYS A 102 24.86 8.01 -7.81
CA LYS A 102 23.87 9.07 -7.61
C LYS A 102 22.69 8.91 -8.57
N GLN A 103 22.96 8.66 -9.84
CA GLN A 103 21.92 8.46 -10.85
C GLN A 103 21.10 7.18 -10.59
N GLY A 104 21.77 6.06 -10.30
CA GLY A 104 21.12 4.80 -9.94
C GLY A 104 20.22 4.95 -8.71
N LYS A 105 20.70 5.64 -7.68
CA LYS A 105 19.91 5.95 -6.48
C LYS A 105 18.69 6.81 -6.80
N GLN A 106 18.84 7.84 -7.62
CA GLN A 106 17.73 8.72 -8.02
C GLN A 106 16.64 7.93 -8.75
N ASN A 107 17.04 7.09 -9.72
CA ASN A 107 16.11 6.23 -10.45
C ASN A 107 15.37 5.27 -9.51
N ALA A 108 16.08 4.58 -8.61
CA ALA A 108 15.46 3.67 -7.65
C ALA A 108 14.49 4.40 -6.69
N GLN A 109 14.85 5.60 -6.23
CA GLN A 109 13.96 6.44 -5.42
C GLN A 109 12.71 6.89 -6.19
N GLU A 110 12.83 7.15 -7.48
CA GLU A 110 11.68 7.47 -8.33
C GLU A 110 10.73 6.28 -8.45
N VAL A 111 11.25 5.07 -8.66
CA VAL A 111 10.44 3.84 -8.66
C VAL A 111 9.70 3.68 -7.34
N VAL A 112 10.37 3.89 -6.20
CA VAL A 112 9.72 3.83 -4.88
C VAL A 112 8.55 4.81 -4.80
N ARG A 113 8.73 6.07 -5.22
CA ARG A 113 7.66 7.08 -5.22
C ARG A 113 6.50 6.68 -6.12
N GLN A 114 6.78 6.22 -7.33
CA GLN A 114 5.76 5.79 -8.29
C GLN A 114 4.93 4.62 -7.75
N VAL A 115 5.59 3.61 -7.17
CA VAL A 115 4.91 2.45 -6.59
C VAL A 115 4.08 2.85 -5.36
N GLN A 116 4.60 3.73 -4.49
CA GLN A 116 3.84 4.26 -3.36
C GLN A 116 2.58 4.99 -3.82
N PHE A 117 2.70 5.81 -4.86
CA PHE A 117 1.56 6.52 -5.44
C PHE A 117 0.52 5.55 -6.01
N GLN A 118 0.92 4.53 -6.76
CA GLN A 118 0.02 3.49 -7.27
C GLN A 118 -0.69 2.75 -6.13
N ILE A 119 0.01 2.40 -5.06
CA ILE A 119 -0.59 1.77 -3.87
C ILE A 119 -1.63 2.70 -3.24
N SER A 120 -1.36 4.01 -3.13
CA SER A 120 -2.34 4.96 -2.58
C SER A 120 -3.61 5.03 -3.43
N LEU A 121 -3.47 5.13 -4.75
CA LEU A 121 -4.63 5.16 -5.66
C LEU A 121 -5.48 3.89 -5.56
N LEU A 122 -4.85 2.70 -5.57
CA LEU A 122 -5.58 1.44 -5.45
C LEU A 122 -6.23 1.27 -4.07
N LYS A 123 -5.63 1.80 -3.00
CA LYS A 123 -6.25 1.80 -1.67
C LYS A 123 -7.49 2.68 -1.63
N ASP A 124 -7.46 3.83 -2.29
CA ASP A 124 -8.62 4.72 -2.42
C ASP A 124 -9.72 4.05 -3.26
N GLU A 125 -9.35 3.44 -4.39
CA GLU A 125 -10.27 2.65 -5.22
C GLU A 125 -10.92 1.51 -4.41
N LEU A 126 -10.12 0.73 -3.68
CA LEU A 126 -10.62 -0.33 -2.80
C LEU A 126 -11.59 0.21 -1.75
N LYS A 127 -11.32 1.39 -1.16
CA LYS A 127 -12.25 2.04 -0.22
C LYS A 127 -13.56 2.42 -0.90
N THR A 128 -13.53 2.92 -2.13
CA THR A 128 -14.75 3.20 -2.92
C THR A 128 -15.53 1.93 -3.22
N LEU A 129 -14.88 0.86 -3.69
CA LEU A 129 -15.50 -0.44 -3.97
C LEU A 129 -16.12 -1.06 -2.71
N LYS A 130 -15.43 -1.03 -1.57
CA LYS A 130 -15.98 -1.50 -0.28
C LYS A 130 -17.20 -0.70 0.17
N SER A 131 -17.26 0.59 -0.17
CA SER A 131 -18.41 1.44 0.13
C SER A 131 -19.60 1.11 -0.79
N GLN A 132 -19.34 0.93 -2.09
CA GLN A 132 -20.35 0.50 -3.07
C GLN A 132 -20.93 -0.88 -2.73
N ARG A 133 -20.08 -1.83 -2.31
CA ARG A 133 -20.53 -3.14 -1.83
C ARG A 133 -21.51 -3.02 -0.66
N LYS A 134 -21.23 -2.14 0.31
CA LYS A 134 -22.12 -1.91 1.46
C LYS A 134 -23.46 -1.33 1.03
N SER A 135 -23.49 -0.40 0.07
CA SER A 135 -24.75 0.15 -0.45
C SER A 135 -25.59 -0.86 -1.24
N LEU A 136 -24.95 -1.86 -1.85
CA LEU A 136 -25.63 -2.93 -2.60
C LEU A 136 -26.06 -4.11 -1.72
N SER A 137 -25.52 -4.21 -0.50
CA SER A 137 -26.02 -5.17 0.48
C SER A 137 -27.43 -4.74 0.92
N PRO A 138 -28.47 -5.58 0.76
CA PRO A 138 -29.82 -5.20 1.16
C PRO A 138 -29.82 -5.01 2.68
N THR A 139 -30.06 -3.77 3.10
CA THR A 139 -30.29 -3.44 4.50
C THR A 139 -31.51 -4.22 4.96
N LYS A 140 -31.29 -5.37 5.61
CA LYS A 140 -32.28 -6.34 6.10
C LYS A 140 -33.41 -5.74 6.96
N LYS A 141 -33.33 -4.47 7.36
CA LYS A 141 -34.29 -3.78 8.23
C LYS A 141 -35.58 -3.33 7.53
N SER A 142 -35.60 -3.19 6.21
CA SER A 142 -36.80 -2.71 5.48
C SER A 142 -37.87 -3.78 5.26
N ASN A 143 -37.49 -5.05 5.14
CA ASN A 143 -38.44 -6.13 4.83
C ASN A 143 -39.10 -6.72 6.08
N GLN A 144 -38.55 -6.47 7.26
CA GLN A 144 -39.07 -7.01 8.52
C GLN A 144 -40.31 -6.23 8.97
N THR A 145 -40.29 -4.90 8.94
CA THR A 145 -41.45 -4.04 9.27
C THR A 145 -42.64 -4.25 8.33
N VAL A 146 -42.41 -4.45 7.03
CA VAL A 146 -43.49 -4.70 6.05
C VAL A 146 -44.15 -6.07 6.27
N GLN A 147 -43.38 -7.10 6.65
CA GLN A 147 -43.93 -8.42 7.02
C GLN A 147 -44.65 -8.43 8.37
N THR A 148 -44.18 -7.68 9.37
CA THR A 148 -44.88 -7.55 10.65
C THR A 148 -46.20 -6.81 10.49
N ALA A 149 -46.21 -5.68 9.78
CA ALA A 149 -47.42 -4.89 9.52
C ALA A 149 -48.49 -5.70 8.77
N SER A 150 -48.10 -6.47 7.74
CA SER A 150 -49.03 -7.33 7.01
C SER A 150 -49.59 -8.48 7.84
N ARG A 151 -48.80 -9.08 8.74
CA ARG A 151 -49.28 -10.11 9.67
C ARG A 151 -50.22 -9.54 10.74
N SER A 152 -49.91 -8.36 11.27
CA SER A 152 -50.74 -7.69 12.27
C SER A 152 -52.09 -7.26 11.69
N LEU A 153 -52.15 -6.85 10.41
CA LEU A 153 -53.41 -6.56 9.72
C LEU A 153 -54.31 -7.81 9.58
N VAL A 154 -53.74 -8.95 9.20
CA VAL A 154 -54.49 -10.22 9.11
C VAL A 154 -54.99 -10.68 10.49
N LEU A 155 -54.21 -10.44 11.55
CA LEU A 155 -54.64 -10.75 12.92
C LEU A 155 -55.80 -9.87 13.37
N LEU A 156 -55.79 -8.57 13.03
CA LEU A 156 -56.89 -7.64 13.34
C LEU A 156 -58.18 -8.02 12.61
N GLU A 157 -58.08 -8.46 11.36
CA GLU A 157 -59.23 -8.93 10.57
C GLU A 157 -59.88 -10.16 11.22
N LYS A 158 -59.09 -11.19 11.54
CA LYS A 158 -59.57 -12.39 12.25
C LYS A 158 -60.14 -12.08 13.63
N LEU A 159 -59.57 -11.11 14.33
CA LEU A 159 -60.07 -10.68 15.64
C LEU A 159 -61.45 -10.01 15.51
N SER A 160 -61.66 -9.23 14.45
CA SER A 160 -62.96 -8.62 14.14
C SER A 160 -64.01 -9.65 13.73
N GLU A 161 -63.63 -10.65 12.93
CA GLU A 161 -64.51 -11.77 12.56
C GLU A 161 -64.93 -12.59 13.79
N ALA A 162 -64.00 -12.88 14.70
CA ALA A 162 -64.29 -13.61 15.93
C ALA A 162 -65.28 -12.85 16.85
N TYR A 163 -65.15 -11.52 16.93
CA TYR A 163 -66.11 -10.67 17.65
C TYR A 163 -67.49 -10.67 16.98
N GLN A 164 -67.54 -10.52 15.65
CA GLN A 164 -68.81 -10.56 14.88
C GLN A 164 -69.52 -11.91 15.00
N MET A 165 -68.77 -13.01 15.14
CA MET A 165 -69.32 -14.34 15.40
C MET A 165 -69.72 -14.58 16.86
N GLY A 166 -69.57 -13.60 17.74
CA GLY A 166 -69.94 -13.70 19.16
C GLY A 166 -69.02 -14.61 19.98
N LEU A 167 -67.84 -14.95 19.46
CA LEU A 167 -66.84 -15.78 20.15
C LEU A 167 -66.02 -14.98 21.18
N LEU A 168 -66.10 -13.64 21.11
CA LEU A 168 -65.41 -12.72 22.01
C LEU A 168 -66.40 -11.70 22.56
N THR A 169 -66.26 -11.37 23.83
CA THR A 169 -66.96 -10.22 24.43
C THR A 169 -66.31 -8.90 23.99
N GLN A 170 -67.02 -7.78 24.15
CA GLN A 170 -66.52 -6.45 23.77
C GLN A 170 -65.19 -6.12 24.47
N GLU A 171 -65.09 -6.45 25.76
CA GLU A 171 -63.91 -6.17 26.58
C GLU A 171 -62.70 -6.97 26.10
N GLU A 172 -62.87 -8.26 25.79
CA GLU A 172 -61.80 -9.13 25.28
C GLU A 172 -61.33 -8.73 23.87
N TYR A 173 -62.24 -8.25 23.02
CA TYR A 173 -61.92 -7.73 21.70
C TYR A 173 -61.04 -6.47 21.81
N GLU A 174 -61.41 -5.52 22.67
CA GLU A 174 -60.67 -4.27 22.82
C GLU A 174 -59.28 -4.48 23.43
N GLU A 175 -59.14 -5.35 24.44
CA GLU A 175 -57.84 -5.68 25.03
C GLU A 175 -56.89 -6.32 24.01
N LYS A 176 -57.37 -7.29 23.24
CA LYS A 176 -56.54 -8.00 22.24
C LYS A 176 -56.22 -7.11 21.05
N ARG A 177 -57.16 -6.25 20.63
CA ARG A 177 -56.92 -5.23 19.59
C ARG A 177 -55.83 -4.26 20.00
N LYS A 178 -55.86 -3.73 21.24
CA LYS A 178 -54.81 -2.81 21.74
C LYS A 178 -53.44 -3.47 21.73
N LYS A 179 -53.33 -4.71 22.22
CA LYS A 179 -52.06 -5.47 22.22
C LYS A 179 -51.47 -5.63 20.81
N ILE A 180 -52.28 -5.95 19.81
CA ILE A 180 -51.80 -6.10 18.42
C ILE A 180 -51.37 -4.75 17.82
N VAL A 181 -52.07 -3.67 18.16
CA VAL A 181 -51.71 -2.32 17.69
C VAL A 181 -50.43 -1.81 18.35
N ASP A 182 -50.19 -2.14 19.62
CA ASP A 182 -48.97 -1.77 20.34
C ASP A 182 -47.72 -2.55 19.84
N GLU A 183 -47.91 -3.68 19.16
CA GLU A 183 -46.85 -4.51 18.57
C GLU A 183 -46.44 -4.11 17.13
N ILE A 184 -47.13 -3.13 16.52
CA ILE A 184 -46.85 -2.58 15.17
C ILE A 184 -45.89 -1.40 15.27
#